data_AF-A0A518BTK2-F1
#
_entry.id   AF-A0A518BTK2-F1
#
_cell.length_a   1.000
_cell.length_b   1.000
_cell.length_c   1.000
_cell.angle_alpha   90.00
_cell.angle_beta   90.00
_cell.angle_gamma   90.00
#
_symmetry.space_group_name_H-M   'P 1'
#
loop_
_entity.id
_entity.type
_entity.pdbx_description
1 polymer ?
#
loop_
_entity_poly.entity_id
_entity_poly.type
_entity_poly.pdbx_seq_one_letter_code
_entity_poly.pdbx_strand_id
1 'polypeptide(L)'
;MSFTSGRVTFSRYLVEGDGPSEVDETALSVLEEHAFVSSAVPDAGEPEVGFVTAEHLLDTRFTHEKVAYGEPGRPLMLAAVRIDTHNPPSELRKAYERMHEAELGSGPTPAGADEMAEHQISQERAEGKFRRSKTVSFLWDLARREVLVGTTAQSTSDLVVSAITNAFAVRLLPLTAGSLAERLLSRGGARSELEDARPSAFTAAPVGREDSPTGPKGGPPLPWNAKAQDLRDFLGDEFLVWLWHRFETAQGEVVMSRRPGDKVDPVAGFVGFTKSLDMDCAWGLSGRQMLRADTPTRLAEAGEALKKGKWPRKAGLLVSDGASHWEFTFAAEQASASSVRLPEIDDVDDPRAVVNHRFALTLDLAAWVDRAYATFIEERLSSGWSRKRTTIRQWIESR
;
A
#
# COMPACT_ATOMS: atom_id res chain seq x y z
N MET A 1 -4.36 11.56 -0.30
CA MET A 1 -4.95 11.55 -1.67
C MET A 1 -6.41 11.14 -1.51
N SER A 2 -7.33 11.80 -2.23
CA SER A 2 -8.76 11.56 -2.04
C SER A 2 -9.25 10.43 -2.95
N PHE A 3 -10.22 9.63 -2.47
CA PHE A 3 -10.97 8.69 -3.31
C PHE A 3 -11.94 9.42 -4.26
N THR A 4 -12.38 10.63 -3.90
CA THR A 4 -13.41 11.39 -4.63
C THR A 4 -12.90 12.14 -5.86
N SER A 5 -11.59 12.29 -6.03
CA SER A 5 -11.01 13.09 -7.13
C SER A 5 -9.59 12.65 -7.50
N GLY A 6 -9.18 12.86 -8.74
CA GLY A 6 -7.80 12.66 -9.18
C GLY A 6 -7.35 11.20 -9.15
N ARG A 7 -6.04 10.97 -8.92
CA ARG A 7 -5.47 9.63 -8.79
C ARG A 7 -5.74 9.04 -7.41
N VAL A 8 -6.04 7.76 -7.37
CA VAL A 8 -6.30 7.03 -6.13
C VAL A 8 -5.02 6.34 -5.65
N THR A 9 -4.86 6.26 -4.33
CA THR A 9 -3.83 5.45 -3.68
C THR A 9 -4.51 4.73 -2.52
N PHE A 10 -4.24 3.44 -2.35
CA PHE A 10 -4.74 2.71 -1.19
C PHE A 10 -3.84 1.55 -0.76
N SER A 11 -3.76 1.33 0.56
CA SER A 11 -3.47 0.03 1.16
C SER A 11 -4.76 -0.54 1.76
N ARG A 12 -4.82 -1.86 1.94
CA ARG A 12 -6.05 -2.57 2.33
C ARG A 12 -5.89 -3.22 3.69
N TYR A 13 -6.97 -3.22 4.47
CA TYR A 13 -7.03 -3.85 5.78
C TYR A 13 -8.33 -4.64 5.92
N LEU A 14 -8.23 -5.86 6.45
CA LEU A 14 -9.37 -6.65 6.87
C LEU A 14 -9.83 -6.19 8.26
N VAL A 15 -11.13 -6.09 8.46
CA VAL A 15 -11.75 -5.72 9.73
C VAL A 15 -12.16 -6.97 10.49
N GLU A 16 -11.61 -7.18 11.67
CA GLU A 16 -12.03 -8.18 12.65
C GLU A 16 -12.73 -7.53 13.86
N GLY A 17 -13.74 -8.20 14.42
CA GLY A 17 -14.62 -7.65 15.46
C GLY A 17 -15.97 -7.16 14.93
N ASP A 18 -16.79 -6.58 15.80
CA ASP A 18 -18.16 -6.16 15.48
C ASP A 18 -18.20 -4.68 15.09
N GLY A 19 -17.63 -4.38 13.92
CA GLY A 19 -17.71 -3.05 13.31
C GLY A 19 -19.10 -2.74 12.73
N PRO A 20 -19.34 -1.50 12.28
CA PRO A 20 -20.62 -1.12 11.68
C PRO A 20 -20.94 -1.95 10.43
N SER A 21 -22.21 -2.30 10.27
CA SER A 21 -22.74 -2.97 9.06
C SER A 21 -23.37 -2.00 8.07
N GLU A 22 -23.74 -0.81 8.53
CA GLU A 22 -24.30 0.30 7.76
C GLU A 22 -23.81 1.64 8.33
N VAL A 23 -24.11 2.74 7.65
CA VAL A 23 -23.79 4.10 8.12
C VAL A 23 -25.03 4.67 8.80
N ASP A 24 -25.30 4.22 10.02
CA ASP A 24 -26.42 4.67 10.86
C ASP A 24 -26.00 5.80 11.81
N GLU A 25 -26.95 6.29 12.62
CA GLU A 25 -26.70 7.31 13.64
C GLU A 25 -25.66 6.86 14.67
N THR A 26 -25.57 5.56 14.96
CA THR A 26 -24.54 4.99 15.85
C THR A 26 -23.15 5.21 15.28
N ALA A 27 -22.95 4.84 14.01
CA ALA A 27 -21.67 4.98 13.34
C ALA A 27 -21.26 6.46 13.15
N LEU A 28 -22.24 7.33 12.86
CA LEU A 28 -22.00 8.79 12.78
C LEU A 28 -21.61 9.37 14.15
N SER A 29 -22.29 8.96 15.23
CA SER A 29 -21.98 9.41 16.59
C SER A 29 -20.56 9.01 17.02
N VAL A 30 -20.10 7.81 16.65
CA VAL A 30 -18.72 7.38 16.91
C VAL A 30 -17.70 8.28 16.21
N LEU A 31 -17.96 8.67 14.95
CA LEU A 31 -17.10 9.60 14.22
C LEU A 31 -17.09 11.00 14.86
N GLU A 32 -18.24 11.48 15.33
CA GLU A 32 -18.37 12.77 16.02
C GLU A 32 -17.64 12.78 17.38
N GLU A 33 -17.77 11.72 18.17
CA GLU A 33 -17.08 11.58 19.46
C GLU A 33 -15.55 11.58 19.29
N HIS A 34 -15.08 11.01 18.17
CA HIS A 34 -13.65 10.91 17.83
C HIS A 34 -13.23 11.94 16.77
N ALA A 35 -14.03 13.00 16.59
CA ALA A 35 -13.70 14.07 15.65
C ALA A 35 -12.40 14.77 16.02
N PHE A 36 -11.70 15.32 15.03
CA PHE A 36 -10.46 16.03 15.28
C PHE A 36 -10.69 17.26 16.16
N VAL A 37 -10.00 17.30 17.29
CA VAL A 37 -9.93 18.46 18.18
C VAL A 37 -8.48 18.88 18.30
N SER A 38 -8.22 20.17 18.07
CA SER A 38 -6.89 20.73 18.25
C SER A 38 -6.64 21.00 19.73
N SER A 39 -5.52 20.51 20.24
CA SER A 39 -5.03 20.80 21.58
C SER A 39 -4.51 22.23 21.68
N ALA A 40 -4.72 22.86 22.83
CA ALA A 40 -4.19 24.20 23.13
C ALA A 40 -2.66 24.18 23.32
N VAL A 41 -2.13 23.08 23.86
CA VAL A 41 -0.69 22.83 24.00
C VAL A 41 -0.40 21.48 23.36
N PRO A 42 0.18 21.44 22.14
CA PRO A 42 0.49 20.18 21.48
C PRO A 42 1.59 19.41 22.20
N ASP A 43 1.46 18.09 22.28
CA ASP A 43 2.52 17.25 22.82
C ASP A 43 3.72 17.22 21.87
N ALA A 44 4.92 17.18 22.45
CA ALA A 44 6.17 17.28 21.70
C ALA A 44 6.46 15.97 20.95
N GLY A 45 6.23 15.99 19.64
CA GLY A 45 6.62 14.90 18.75
C GLY A 45 5.54 13.85 18.52
N GLU A 46 4.43 13.92 19.24
CA GLU A 46 3.25 13.10 18.96
C GLU A 46 2.31 13.84 17.98
N PRO A 47 1.88 13.18 16.89
CA PRO A 47 0.88 13.76 16.00
C PRO A 47 -0.49 13.83 16.69
N GLU A 48 -1.20 14.95 16.52
CA GLU A 48 -2.61 15.03 16.88
C GLU A 48 -3.44 14.37 15.77
N VAL A 49 -4.36 13.48 16.14
CA VAL A 49 -5.10 12.63 15.21
C VAL A 49 -6.58 12.63 15.57
N GLY A 50 -7.45 12.73 14.57
CA GLY A 50 -8.90 12.60 14.75
C GLY A 50 -9.67 12.63 13.45
N PHE A 51 -10.95 12.28 13.48
CA PHE A 51 -11.75 12.19 12.27
C PHE A 51 -12.19 13.55 11.74
N VAL A 52 -12.26 13.64 10.42
CA VAL A 52 -12.91 14.70 9.66
C VAL A 52 -13.68 14.06 8.50
N THR A 53 -14.61 14.78 7.90
CA THR A 53 -15.22 14.31 6.66
C THR A 53 -14.20 14.33 5.52
N ALA A 54 -14.50 13.67 4.41
CA ALA A 54 -13.63 13.67 3.24
C ALA A 54 -13.74 14.95 2.39
N GLU A 55 -14.60 15.91 2.74
CA GLU A 55 -14.78 17.16 1.99
C GLU A 55 -13.61 18.13 2.22
N HIS A 56 -13.28 18.42 3.48
CA HIS A 56 -12.15 19.27 3.83
C HIS A 56 -11.64 19.03 5.25
N LEU A 57 -10.41 19.45 5.53
CA LEU A 57 -9.69 19.18 6.78
C LEU A 57 -10.27 19.84 8.06
N LEU A 58 -11.29 20.69 7.91
CA LEU A 58 -11.94 21.41 9.01
C LEU A 58 -13.37 20.90 9.26
N ASP A 59 -13.86 19.98 8.45
CA ASP A 59 -15.23 19.50 8.57
C ASP A 59 -15.30 18.36 9.57
N THR A 60 -15.82 18.64 10.75
CA THR A 60 -16.07 17.66 11.80
C THR A 60 -17.55 17.32 11.95
N ARG A 61 -18.40 17.77 11.01
CA ARG A 61 -19.85 17.52 11.06
C ARG A 61 -20.20 16.33 10.18
N PHE A 62 -20.37 15.17 10.80
CA PHE A 62 -20.69 13.93 10.10
C PHE A 62 -22.19 13.84 9.86
N THR A 63 -22.58 13.74 8.59
CA THR A 63 -23.98 13.50 8.22
C THR A 63 -24.01 12.32 7.27
N HIS A 64 -25.15 11.63 7.22
CA HIS A 64 -25.33 10.51 6.31
C HIS A 64 -24.98 10.88 4.85
N GLU A 65 -25.37 12.06 4.38
CA GLU A 65 -25.05 12.52 3.02
C GLU A 65 -23.55 12.63 2.76
N LYS A 66 -22.77 13.09 3.74
CA LYS A 66 -21.32 13.27 3.58
C LYS A 66 -20.51 11.97 3.66
N VAL A 67 -21.03 10.99 4.39
CA VAL A 67 -20.26 9.82 4.85
C VAL A 67 -20.74 8.52 4.21
N ALA A 68 -22.05 8.35 3.99
CA ALA A 68 -22.64 7.13 3.47
C ALA A 68 -22.63 7.14 1.93
N TYR A 69 -22.14 6.06 1.33
CA TYR A 69 -22.06 5.83 -0.11
C TYR A 69 -22.38 4.36 -0.43
N GLY A 70 -22.31 4.01 -1.72
CA GLY A 70 -22.56 2.65 -2.18
C GLY A 70 -24.00 2.39 -2.59
N GLU A 71 -24.24 1.15 -3.02
CA GLU A 71 -25.54 0.68 -3.50
C GLU A 71 -26.21 -0.22 -2.44
N PRO A 72 -27.54 -0.45 -2.55
CA PRO A 72 -28.22 -1.42 -1.70
C PRO A 72 -27.50 -2.78 -1.69
N GLY A 73 -27.16 -3.28 -0.49
CA GLY A 73 -26.42 -4.53 -0.30
C GLY A 73 -24.89 -4.39 -0.29
N ARG A 74 -24.35 -3.19 -0.54
CA ARG A 74 -22.93 -2.87 -0.39
C ARG A 74 -22.72 -1.46 0.16
N PRO A 75 -23.11 -1.20 1.42
CA PRO A 75 -22.90 0.09 2.05
C PRO A 75 -21.41 0.41 2.18
N LEU A 76 -21.04 1.63 1.78
CA LEU A 76 -19.70 2.16 1.85
C LEU A 76 -19.69 3.37 2.81
N MET A 77 -18.66 3.46 3.64
CA MET A 77 -18.40 4.62 4.47
C MET A 77 -17.14 5.33 3.99
N LEU A 78 -17.25 6.63 3.69
CA LEU A 78 -16.12 7.48 3.37
C LEU A 78 -15.93 8.52 4.48
N ALA A 79 -14.76 8.51 5.10
CA ALA A 79 -14.33 9.57 6.00
C ALA A 79 -12.82 9.80 5.85
N ALA A 80 -12.27 10.70 6.64
CA ALA A 80 -10.84 10.95 6.67
C ALA A 80 -10.33 11.12 8.09
N VAL A 81 -9.04 10.89 8.26
CA VAL A 81 -8.33 11.21 9.49
C VAL A 81 -7.44 12.40 9.21
N ARG A 82 -7.60 13.46 10.02
CA ARG A 82 -6.68 14.59 10.04
C ARG A 82 -5.52 14.26 10.97
N ILE A 83 -4.31 14.58 10.51
CA ILE A 83 -3.07 14.37 11.23
C ILE A 83 -2.34 15.71 11.25
N ASP A 84 -2.17 16.26 12.45
CA ASP A 84 -1.40 17.48 12.70
C ASP A 84 -0.06 17.13 13.35
N THR A 85 1.04 17.58 12.74
CA THR A 85 2.40 17.40 13.28
C THR A 85 3.01 18.74 13.65
N HIS A 86 3.82 18.76 14.70
CA HIS A 86 4.43 19.98 15.28
C HIS A 86 5.95 19.95 15.25
N ASN A 87 6.50 19.42 14.15
CA ASN A 87 7.93 19.20 14.02
C ASN A 87 8.63 20.42 13.40
N PRO A 88 9.50 21.12 14.16
CA PRO A 88 10.32 22.20 13.60
C PRO A 88 11.30 21.63 12.57
N PRO A 89 11.62 22.38 11.51
CA PRO A 89 12.73 22.05 10.62
C PRO A 89 14.03 21.76 11.37
N SER A 90 14.78 20.74 10.96
CA SER A 90 15.99 20.27 11.65
C SER A 90 17.09 21.33 11.77
N GLU A 91 17.13 22.29 10.85
CA GLU A 91 18.13 23.36 10.81
C GLU A 91 17.80 24.55 11.73
N LEU A 92 16.55 24.67 12.22
CA LEU A 92 16.15 25.82 13.05
C LEU A 92 16.90 25.89 14.38
N ARG A 93 17.15 24.75 15.04
CA ARG A 93 17.88 24.73 16.31
C ARG A 93 19.27 25.35 16.16
N LYS A 94 20.02 24.88 15.16
CA LYS A 94 21.37 25.39 14.85
C LYS A 94 21.34 26.87 14.42
N ALA A 95 20.28 27.29 13.74
CA ALA A 95 20.14 28.69 13.35
C ALA A 95 19.92 29.59 14.57
N TYR A 96 19.00 29.24 15.46
CA TYR A 96 18.75 30.00 16.69
C TYR A 96 19.93 29.95 17.65
N GLU A 97 20.61 28.82 17.78
CA GLU A 97 21.84 28.69 18.56
C GLU A 97 22.89 29.72 18.08
N ARG A 98 23.16 29.80 16.77
CA ARG A 98 24.08 30.81 16.21
C ARG A 98 23.63 32.25 16.41
N MET A 99 22.33 32.52 16.40
CA MET A 99 21.79 33.85 16.67
C MET A 99 22.01 34.25 18.13
N HIS A 100 21.69 33.36 19.07
CA HIS A 100 21.93 33.57 20.51
C HIS A 100 23.42 33.67 20.83
N GLU A 101 24.28 32.89 20.16
CA GLU A 101 25.75 33.02 20.27
C GLU A 101 26.25 34.41 19.83
N ALA A 102 25.73 34.93 18.72
CA ALA A 102 26.10 36.26 18.21
C ALA A 102 25.64 37.39 19.15
N GLU A 103 24.51 37.21 19.83
CA GLU A 103 23.98 38.16 20.81
C GLU A 103 24.73 38.13 22.15
N LEU A 104 25.18 36.95 22.60
CA LEU A 104 25.91 36.76 23.86
C LEU A 104 27.39 37.21 23.80
N GLY A 105 27.97 37.35 22.61
CA GLY A 105 29.34 37.81 22.40
C GLY A 105 30.43 36.72 22.50
N SER A 106 31.67 37.08 22.18
CA SER A 106 32.78 36.14 21.91
C SER A 106 33.39 35.51 23.17
N GLY A 107 32.94 34.30 23.52
CA GLY A 107 33.61 33.36 24.41
C GLY A 107 33.57 31.94 23.83
N PRO A 108 34.49 31.02 24.22
CA PRO A 108 34.48 29.65 23.72
C PRO A 108 33.21 28.97 24.25
N THR A 109 32.22 28.79 23.38
CA THR A 109 30.85 28.31 23.66
C THR A 109 30.12 29.15 24.71
N PRO A 110 29.29 30.14 24.32
CA PRO A 110 28.39 30.83 25.25
C PRO A 110 27.46 29.81 25.92
N ALA A 111 27.73 29.49 27.18
CA ALA A 111 26.89 28.59 27.96
C ALA A 111 25.47 29.16 28.01
N GLY A 112 24.49 28.44 27.46
CA GLY A 112 23.08 28.82 27.43
C GLY A 112 22.49 29.14 26.05
N ALA A 113 23.30 29.31 24.99
CA ALA A 113 22.76 29.57 23.64
C ALA A 113 21.89 28.41 23.11
N ASP A 114 22.31 27.17 23.38
CA ASP A 114 21.52 25.97 23.04
C ASP A 114 20.21 25.89 23.85
N GLU A 115 20.25 26.20 25.15
CA GLU A 115 19.06 26.23 26.01
C GLU A 115 18.07 27.32 25.58
N MET A 116 18.57 28.50 25.20
CA MET A 116 17.75 29.59 24.66
C MET A 116 17.11 29.22 23.32
N ALA A 117 17.86 28.55 22.44
CA ALA A 117 17.36 28.03 21.17
C ALA A 117 16.27 26.97 21.38
N GLU A 118 16.46 26.05 22.32
CA GLU A 118 15.47 25.02 22.67
C GLU A 118 14.21 25.65 23.29
N HIS A 119 14.36 26.60 24.21
CA HIS A 119 13.24 27.31 24.81
C HIS A 119 12.45 28.10 23.78
N GLN A 120 13.12 28.80 22.85
CA GLN A 120 12.47 29.51 21.75
C GLN A 120 11.69 28.55 20.84
N ILE A 121 12.29 27.41 20.44
CA ILE A 121 11.60 26.40 19.62
C ILE A 121 10.38 25.84 20.36
N SER A 122 10.49 25.63 21.67
CA SER A 122 9.37 25.15 22.50
C SER A 122 8.22 26.15 22.54
N GLN A 123 8.51 27.45 22.72
CA GLN A 123 7.50 28.50 22.66
C GLN A 123 6.84 28.60 21.29
N GLU A 124 7.63 28.64 20.22
CA GLU A 124 7.11 28.72 18.85
C GLU A 124 6.27 27.49 18.46
N ARG A 125 6.61 26.31 19.02
CA ARG A 125 5.80 25.10 18.89
C ARG A 125 4.48 25.25 19.63
N ALA A 126 4.47 25.75 20.86
CA ALA A 126 3.25 25.98 21.63
C ALA A 126 2.33 27.01 20.95
N GLU A 127 2.90 28.01 20.26
CA GLU A 127 2.16 28.96 19.41
C GLU A 127 1.65 28.34 18.10
N GLY A 128 2.01 27.08 17.80
CA GLY A 128 1.57 26.37 16.60
C GLY A 128 2.31 26.75 15.32
N LYS A 129 3.43 27.50 15.38
CA LYS A 129 4.17 27.96 14.17
C LYS A 129 4.66 26.82 13.29
N PHE A 130 4.85 25.63 13.85
CA PHE A 130 5.34 24.44 13.13
C PHE A 130 4.23 23.44 12.77
N ARG A 131 2.96 23.80 12.98
CA ARG A 131 1.84 22.90 12.66
C ARG A 131 1.77 22.63 11.16
N ARG A 132 1.80 21.34 10.80
CA ARG A 132 1.51 20.85 9.46
C ARG A 132 0.35 19.88 9.53
N SER A 133 -0.73 20.24 8.86
CA SER A 133 -1.95 19.43 8.78
C SER A 133 -2.01 18.68 7.45
N LYS A 134 -2.39 17.41 7.51
CA LYS A 134 -2.74 16.62 6.33
C LYS A 134 -3.97 15.77 6.63
N THR A 135 -4.71 15.41 5.59
CA THR A 135 -5.82 14.46 5.68
C THR A 135 -5.52 13.18 4.91
N VAL A 136 -5.97 12.07 5.47
CA VAL A 136 -5.89 10.76 4.85
C VAL A 136 -7.28 10.16 4.85
N SER A 137 -7.90 10.10 3.68
CA SER A 137 -9.20 9.47 3.51
C SER A 137 -9.11 7.96 3.69
N PHE A 138 -10.18 7.35 4.17
CA PHE A 138 -10.37 5.91 4.11
C PHE A 138 -11.76 5.62 3.55
N LEU A 139 -11.86 4.54 2.77
CA LEU A 139 -13.10 4.01 2.23
C LEU A 139 -13.33 2.63 2.86
N TRP A 140 -14.40 2.49 3.63
CA TRP A 140 -14.74 1.25 4.31
C TRP A 140 -15.90 0.56 3.58
N ASP A 141 -15.61 -0.60 3.01
CA ASP A 141 -16.62 -1.53 2.48
C ASP A 141 -17.17 -2.36 3.65
N LEU A 142 -18.30 -1.92 4.21
CA LEU A 142 -18.89 -2.51 5.41
C LEU A 142 -19.36 -3.93 5.14
N ALA A 143 -19.89 -4.19 3.94
CA ALA A 143 -20.33 -5.53 3.52
C ALA A 143 -19.18 -6.53 3.41
N ARG A 144 -18.01 -6.09 2.91
CA ARG A 144 -16.82 -6.96 2.77
C ARG A 144 -15.89 -6.94 3.98
N ARG A 145 -16.20 -6.12 4.98
CA ARG A 145 -15.38 -5.90 6.19
C ARG A 145 -13.94 -5.53 5.81
N GLU A 146 -13.81 -4.58 4.89
CA GLU A 146 -12.52 -4.16 4.35
C GLU A 146 -12.39 -2.64 4.33
N VAL A 147 -11.25 -2.12 4.78
CA VAL A 147 -10.93 -0.70 4.76
C VAL A 147 -9.80 -0.45 3.77
N LEU A 148 -10.04 0.45 2.82
CA LEU A 148 -9.03 1.01 1.93
C LEU A 148 -8.54 2.32 2.55
N VAL A 149 -7.28 2.36 2.97
CA VAL A 149 -6.66 3.56 3.56
C VAL A 149 -5.89 4.32 2.48
N GLY A 150 -6.15 5.63 2.34
CA GLY A 150 -5.69 6.51 1.25
C GLY A 150 -4.18 6.83 1.20
N THR A 151 -3.32 5.93 1.66
CA THR A 151 -1.85 6.05 1.69
C THR A 151 -1.21 4.67 1.59
N THR A 152 0.04 4.61 1.11
CA THR A 152 0.90 3.41 1.21
C THR A 152 2.08 3.62 2.17
N ALA A 153 2.17 4.79 2.82
CA ALA A 153 3.23 5.09 3.76
C ALA A 153 2.88 4.54 5.15
N GLN A 154 3.64 3.53 5.61
CA GLN A 154 3.35 2.77 6.82
C GLN A 154 3.08 3.63 8.05
N SER A 155 3.97 4.58 8.36
CA SER A 155 3.83 5.45 9.54
C SER A 155 2.56 6.31 9.51
N THR A 156 2.05 6.64 8.32
CA THR A 156 0.78 7.36 8.19
C THR A 156 -0.40 6.40 8.26
N SER A 157 -0.28 5.21 7.67
CA SER A 157 -1.31 4.17 7.77
C SER A 157 -1.53 3.74 9.22
N ASP A 158 -0.47 3.59 10.02
CA ASP A 158 -0.55 3.19 11.43
C ASP A 158 -1.39 4.16 12.26
N LEU A 159 -1.27 5.47 12.02
CA LEU A 159 -2.10 6.48 12.68
C LEU A 159 -3.57 6.37 12.31
N VAL A 160 -3.88 6.17 11.02
CA VAL A 160 -5.26 6.00 10.54
C VAL A 160 -5.86 4.70 11.09
N VAL A 161 -5.10 3.61 11.04
CA VAL A 161 -5.49 2.30 11.55
C VAL A 161 -5.77 2.38 13.04
N SER A 162 -4.91 3.05 13.80
CA SER A 162 -5.09 3.22 15.25
C SER A 162 -6.35 4.04 15.55
N ALA A 163 -6.60 5.13 14.82
CA ALA A 163 -7.80 5.94 14.98
C ALA A 163 -9.09 5.12 14.75
N ILE A 164 -9.15 4.33 13.67
CA ILE A 164 -10.31 3.48 13.35
C ILE A 164 -10.47 2.36 14.39
N THR A 165 -9.37 1.69 14.74
CA THR A 165 -9.35 0.58 15.72
C THR A 165 -9.90 1.05 17.07
N ASN A 166 -9.44 2.21 17.55
CA ASN A 166 -9.85 2.75 18.84
C ASN A 166 -11.31 3.20 18.82
N ALA A 167 -11.74 3.93 17.79
CA ALA A 167 -13.08 4.50 17.74
C ALA A 167 -14.18 3.46 17.56
N PHE A 168 -13.95 2.48 16.68
CA PHE A 168 -14.95 1.46 16.37
C PHE A 168 -14.74 0.15 17.15
N ALA A 169 -13.75 0.09 18.04
CA ALA A 169 -13.38 -1.11 18.81
C ALA A 169 -13.18 -2.37 17.93
N VAL A 170 -12.62 -2.18 16.73
CA VAL A 170 -12.30 -3.25 15.77
C VAL A 170 -10.80 -3.47 15.68
N ARG A 171 -10.36 -4.59 15.10
CA ARG A 171 -8.96 -4.78 14.68
C ARG A 171 -8.85 -4.66 13.17
N LEU A 172 -7.86 -3.91 12.69
CA LEU A 172 -7.52 -3.83 11.28
C LEU A 172 -6.25 -4.63 11.00
N LEU A 173 -6.39 -5.74 10.27
CA LEU A 173 -5.27 -6.57 9.84
C LEU A 173 -4.83 -6.16 8.43
N PRO A 174 -3.55 -5.83 8.19
CA PRO A 174 -3.10 -5.45 6.86
C PRO A 174 -3.27 -6.61 5.88
N LEU A 175 -3.79 -6.32 4.69
CA LEU A 175 -3.90 -7.26 3.57
C LEU A 175 -2.68 -7.12 2.66
N THR A 176 -1.53 -7.55 3.18
CA THR A 176 -0.29 -7.75 2.42
C THR A 176 -0.39 -8.99 1.53
N ALA A 177 0.63 -9.24 0.69
CA ALA A 177 0.63 -10.40 -0.18
C ALA A 177 0.47 -11.73 0.61
N GLY A 178 1.19 -11.89 1.73
CA GLY A 178 1.10 -13.10 2.55
C GLY A 178 -0.28 -13.32 3.19
N SER A 179 -0.81 -12.30 3.84
CA SER A 179 -2.12 -12.35 4.50
C SER A 179 -3.29 -12.42 3.50
N LEU A 180 -3.15 -11.80 2.32
CA LEU A 180 -4.10 -11.94 1.22
C LEU A 180 -4.12 -13.38 0.70
N ALA A 181 -2.96 -14.03 0.54
CA ALA A 181 -2.89 -15.44 0.16
C ALA A 181 -3.63 -16.33 1.18
N GLU A 182 -3.41 -16.10 2.48
CA GLU A 182 -4.12 -16.83 3.54
C GLU A 182 -5.64 -16.61 3.47
N ARG A 183 -6.09 -15.36 3.26
CA ARG A 183 -7.52 -15.02 3.11
C ARG A 183 -8.16 -15.70 1.90
N LEU A 184 -7.47 -15.74 0.76
CA LEU A 184 -7.96 -16.36 -0.46
C LEU A 184 -8.03 -17.89 -0.32
N LEU A 185 -7.09 -18.52 0.41
CA LEU A 185 -7.04 -19.97 0.62
C LEU A 185 -7.89 -20.48 1.76
N SER A 186 -8.26 -19.64 2.74
CA SER A 186 -9.13 -20.01 3.87
C SER A 186 -10.51 -20.52 3.41
N ARG A 187 -10.85 -20.36 2.13
CA ARG A 187 -12.05 -20.92 1.49
C ARG A 187 -11.83 -22.27 0.76
N GLY A 188 -10.58 -22.76 0.65
CA GLY A 188 -10.20 -23.87 -0.23
C GLY A 188 -9.27 -24.95 0.37
N GLY A 189 -8.82 -24.83 1.62
CA GLY A 189 -8.16 -25.92 2.37
C GLY A 189 -6.64 -26.10 2.20
N ALA A 190 -5.97 -25.33 1.35
CA ALA A 190 -4.52 -25.44 1.08
C ALA A 190 -3.62 -24.69 2.09
N ARG A 191 -3.95 -24.74 3.39
CA ARG A 191 -3.26 -23.97 4.43
C ARG A 191 -1.84 -24.49 4.68
N SER A 192 -1.65 -25.81 4.64
CA SER A 192 -0.34 -26.45 4.88
C SER A 192 0.66 -26.09 3.77
N GLU A 193 0.23 -26.08 2.51
CA GLU A 193 1.07 -25.73 1.36
C GLU A 193 1.53 -24.28 1.41
N LEU A 194 0.67 -23.37 1.89
CA LEU A 194 1.03 -21.96 2.09
C LEU A 194 2.05 -21.79 3.23
N GLU A 195 1.89 -22.50 4.35
CA GLU A 195 2.83 -22.47 5.48
C GLU A 195 4.22 -23.01 5.09
N ASP A 196 4.25 -24.02 4.22
CA ASP A 196 5.49 -24.59 3.68
C ASP A 196 6.07 -23.82 2.49
N ALA A 197 5.36 -22.80 1.97
CA ALA A 197 5.83 -22.00 0.87
C ALA A 197 7.15 -21.30 1.23
N ARG A 198 8.15 -21.41 0.35
CA ARG A 198 9.45 -20.73 0.45
C ARG A 198 9.76 -20.02 -0.87
N PRO A 199 10.60 -18.97 -0.85
CA PRO A 199 11.02 -18.26 -2.05
C PRO A 199 11.55 -19.19 -3.16
N SER A 200 11.07 -18.97 -4.37
CA SER A 200 11.43 -19.73 -5.57
C SER A 200 12.78 -19.27 -6.11
N ALA A 201 13.76 -20.16 -6.23
CA ALA A 201 15.02 -19.84 -6.89
C ALA A 201 14.86 -19.70 -8.42
N PHE A 202 14.41 -18.53 -8.89
CA PHE A 202 14.28 -18.21 -10.33
C PHE A 202 15.61 -18.01 -11.05
N THR A 203 16.70 -17.79 -10.32
CA THR A 203 18.06 -17.81 -10.84
C THR A 203 18.94 -18.66 -9.93
N ALA A 204 20.14 -19.02 -10.37
CA ALA A 204 21.18 -19.45 -9.43
C ALA A 204 21.66 -18.26 -8.59
N ALA A 205 22.31 -18.55 -7.46
CA ALA A 205 23.09 -17.54 -6.76
C ALA A 205 24.18 -17.02 -7.72
N PRO A 206 24.35 -15.68 -7.86
CA PRO A 206 25.46 -15.12 -8.62
C PRO A 206 26.79 -15.74 -8.15
N VAL A 207 27.50 -16.40 -9.08
CA VAL A 207 28.72 -17.18 -8.81
C VAL A 207 29.83 -16.25 -8.28
N GLY A 208 30.45 -16.61 -7.15
CA GLY A 208 31.64 -15.89 -6.64
C GLY A 208 31.82 -15.77 -5.13
N ARG A 209 30.93 -16.32 -4.29
CA ARG A 209 31.16 -16.41 -2.84
C ARG A 209 30.73 -17.76 -2.33
N GLU A 210 31.68 -18.56 -1.83
CA GLU A 210 31.44 -19.75 -1.02
C GLU A 210 30.58 -19.40 0.24
N ASP A 211 30.56 -18.11 0.62
CA ASP A 211 29.74 -17.51 1.68
C ASP A 211 28.46 -16.80 1.19
N SER A 212 27.94 -17.12 0.01
CA SER A 212 26.69 -16.49 -0.47
C SER A 212 25.57 -16.76 0.53
N PRO A 213 24.86 -15.73 1.05
CA PRO A 213 23.82 -15.95 2.04
C PRO A 213 22.74 -16.85 1.44
N THR A 214 22.56 -18.01 2.05
CA THR A 214 21.54 -18.98 1.64
C THR A 214 20.29 -18.75 2.47
N GLY A 215 19.16 -18.59 1.78
CA GLY A 215 17.85 -18.64 2.41
C GLY A 215 17.47 -20.07 2.81
N PRO A 216 16.28 -20.25 3.40
CA PRO A 216 15.78 -21.57 3.80
C PRO A 216 15.86 -22.59 2.66
N LYS A 217 16.40 -23.78 2.93
CA LYS A 217 16.59 -24.88 1.96
C LYS A 217 17.36 -24.48 0.69
N GLY A 218 18.30 -23.54 0.79
CA GLY A 218 19.14 -23.10 -0.33
C GLY A 218 18.45 -22.17 -1.34
N GLY A 219 17.27 -21.64 -0.99
CA GLY A 219 16.60 -20.60 -1.76
C GLY A 219 17.24 -19.21 -1.57
N PRO A 220 16.74 -18.18 -2.28
CA PRO A 220 17.22 -16.81 -2.07
C PRO A 220 16.86 -16.31 -0.65
N PRO A 221 17.76 -15.58 0.03
CA PRO A 221 17.57 -15.06 1.39
C PRO A 221 16.57 -13.91 1.48
N LEU A 222 16.33 -13.17 0.38
CA LEU A 222 15.44 -12.01 0.32
C LEU A 222 15.70 -10.99 1.45
N PRO A 223 16.79 -10.19 1.38
CA PRO A 223 17.20 -9.30 2.47
C PRO A 223 16.13 -8.32 2.95
N TRP A 224 15.17 -8.00 2.08
CA TRP A 224 14.04 -7.14 2.39
C TRP A 224 12.96 -7.79 3.26
N ASN A 225 12.84 -9.11 3.24
CA ASN A 225 11.79 -9.84 3.95
C ASN A 225 11.99 -9.75 5.48
N ALA A 226 13.18 -9.38 5.95
CA ALA A 226 13.44 -9.09 7.37
C ALA A 226 12.60 -7.94 7.94
N LYS A 227 12.03 -7.08 7.08
CA LYS A 227 11.13 -5.97 7.45
C LYS A 227 9.69 -6.21 6.99
N ALA A 228 9.38 -7.41 6.49
CA ALA A 228 8.04 -7.75 6.03
C ALA A 228 7.06 -7.86 7.21
N GLN A 229 5.78 -7.62 6.93
CA GLN A 229 4.72 -7.79 7.93
C GLN A 229 4.32 -9.26 8.05
N ASP A 230 4.38 -9.99 6.93
CA ASP A 230 4.21 -11.43 6.87
C ASP A 230 5.42 -12.08 6.19
N LEU A 231 5.92 -13.19 6.73
CA LEU A 231 7.06 -13.92 6.16
C LEU A 231 6.82 -14.41 4.73
N ARG A 232 5.56 -14.50 4.29
CA ARG A 232 5.11 -14.90 2.96
C ARG A 232 4.88 -13.72 2.02
N ASP A 233 5.20 -12.48 2.42
CA ASP A 233 5.05 -11.31 1.56
C ASP A 233 5.90 -11.38 0.27
N PHE A 234 6.94 -12.23 0.25
CA PHE A 234 7.69 -12.56 -0.97
C PHE A 234 6.81 -13.10 -2.11
N LEU A 235 5.64 -13.66 -1.81
CA LEU A 235 4.69 -14.10 -2.82
C LEU A 235 4.22 -12.94 -3.71
N GLY A 236 4.22 -11.70 -3.21
CA GLY A 236 3.97 -10.52 -4.02
C GLY A 236 5.05 -10.28 -5.06
N ASP A 237 6.32 -10.48 -4.70
CA ASP A 237 7.46 -10.30 -5.60
C ASP A 237 7.44 -11.39 -6.69
N GLU A 238 7.17 -12.65 -6.30
CA GLU A 238 7.00 -13.75 -7.23
C GLU A 238 5.79 -13.55 -8.16
N PHE A 239 4.71 -12.95 -7.65
CA PHE A 239 3.55 -12.59 -8.45
C PHE A 239 3.92 -11.58 -9.55
N LEU A 240 4.75 -10.58 -9.26
CA LEU A 240 5.23 -9.66 -10.29
C LEU A 240 6.14 -10.35 -11.32
N VAL A 241 7.00 -11.30 -10.91
CA VAL A 241 7.78 -12.13 -11.85
C VAL A 241 6.84 -12.96 -12.73
N TRP A 242 5.80 -13.55 -12.14
CA TRP A 242 4.81 -14.35 -12.86
C TRP A 242 3.99 -13.51 -13.86
N LEU A 243 3.54 -12.31 -13.47
CA LEU A 243 2.87 -11.38 -14.37
C LEU A 243 3.78 -10.94 -15.51
N TRP A 244 5.05 -10.65 -15.24
CA TRP A 244 6.01 -10.29 -16.28
C TRP A 244 6.22 -11.44 -17.26
N HIS A 245 6.40 -12.67 -16.77
CA HIS A 245 6.48 -13.84 -17.62
C HIS A 245 5.23 -13.98 -18.50
N ARG A 246 4.01 -13.81 -17.95
CA ARG A 246 2.75 -13.84 -18.71
C ARG A 246 2.67 -12.71 -19.74
N PHE A 247 3.10 -11.49 -19.39
CA PHE A 247 3.13 -10.34 -20.29
C PHE A 247 3.89 -10.62 -21.58
N GLU A 248 5.00 -11.33 -21.49
CA GLU A 248 5.84 -11.59 -22.67
C GLU A 248 5.55 -12.91 -23.38
N THR A 249 5.14 -13.95 -22.65
CA THR A 249 4.93 -15.29 -23.22
C THR A 249 3.49 -15.55 -23.64
N ALA A 250 2.53 -14.79 -23.09
CA ALA A 250 1.10 -14.92 -23.36
C ALA A 250 0.46 -13.58 -23.72
N GLN A 251 1.25 -12.64 -24.25
CA GLN A 251 0.78 -11.30 -24.69
C GLN A 251 0.00 -10.52 -23.60
N GLY A 252 0.30 -10.78 -22.32
CA GLY A 252 -0.39 -10.12 -21.21
C GLY A 252 -1.71 -10.74 -20.80
N GLU A 253 -2.15 -11.82 -21.45
CA GLU A 253 -3.38 -12.50 -21.07
C GLU A 253 -3.25 -13.20 -19.71
N VAL A 254 -4.22 -12.95 -18.84
CA VAL A 254 -4.39 -13.59 -17.54
C VAL A 254 -5.81 -14.16 -17.49
N VAL A 255 -5.91 -15.48 -17.69
CA VAL A 255 -7.17 -16.20 -17.47
C VAL A 255 -7.34 -16.41 -15.98
N MET A 256 -8.21 -15.61 -15.37
CA MET A 256 -8.43 -15.65 -13.93
C MET A 256 -9.43 -16.75 -13.59
N SER A 257 -8.98 -17.73 -12.82
CA SER A 257 -9.77 -18.88 -12.37
C SER A 257 -11.02 -18.44 -11.60
N ARG A 258 -12.05 -19.30 -11.63
CA ARG A 258 -13.19 -19.20 -10.72
C ARG A 258 -12.70 -19.25 -9.27
N ARG A 259 -13.13 -18.32 -8.42
CA ARG A 259 -12.89 -18.44 -6.97
C ARG A 259 -13.58 -19.71 -6.44
N PRO A 260 -12.98 -20.48 -5.51
CA PRO A 260 -13.67 -21.62 -4.90
C PRO A 260 -15.07 -21.23 -4.37
N GLY A 261 -16.13 -21.88 -4.89
CA GLY A 261 -17.54 -21.64 -4.54
C GLY A 261 -18.29 -20.60 -5.39
N ASP A 262 -17.61 -19.84 -6.25
CA ASP A 262 -18.21 -18.74 -7.03
C ASP A 262 -18.85 -19.28 -8.31
N LYS A 263 -20.10 -18.99 -8.70
CA LYS A 263 -20.73 -19.59 -9.91
C LYS A 263 -20.24 -19.03 -11.25
N VAL A 264 -19.36 -18.03 -11.23
CA VAL A 264 -18.96 -17.24 -12.40
C VAL A 264 -17.90 -18.00 -13.22
N ASP A 265 -18.00 -17.92 -14.54
CA ASP A 265 -17.01 -18.48 -15.46
C ASP A 265 -15.65 -17.78 -15.33
N PRO A 266 -14.54 -18.42 -15.75
CA PRO A 266 -13.22 -17.77 -15.81
C PRO A 266 -13.30 -16.45 -16.59
N VAL A 267 -12.65 -15.42 -16.07
CA VAL A 267 -12.64 -14.09 -16.68
C VAL A 267 -11.26 -13.83 -17.28
N ALA A 268 -11.20 -13.49 -18.56
CA ALA A 268 -9.97 -13.04 -19.19
C ALA A 268 -9.69 -11.58 -18.80
N GLY A 269 -8.48 -11.32 -18.33
CA GLY A 269 -7.96 -9.97 -18.15
C GLY A 269 -6.62 -9.81 -18.87
N PHE A 270 -6.18 -8.57 -18.98
CA PHE A 270 -4.89 -8.23 -19.57
C PHE A 270 -4.02 -7.49 -18.56
N VAL A 271 -2.72 -7.76 -18.59
CA VAL A 271 -1.69 -7.04 -17.83
C VAL A 271 -0.60 -6.54 -18.76
N GLY A 272 -0.18 -5.30 -18.56
CA GLY A 272 0.99 -4.68 -19.15
C GLY A 272 1.86 -4.03 -18.08
N PHE A 273 3.15 -3.89 -18.38
CA PHE A 273 4.09 -3.15 -17.53
C PHE A 273 4.38 -1.79 -18.12
N THR A 274 4.27 -0.74 -17.31
CA THR A 274 4.43 0.63 -17.77
C THR A 274 5.10 1.53 -16.74
N LYS A 275 5.68 2.65 -17.20
CA LYS A 275 6.28 3.77 -16.46
C LYS A 275 7.46 3.47 -15.54
N SER A 276 7.43 2.40 -14.75
CA SER A 276 8.46 2.12 -13.76
C SER A 276 8.58 0.66 -13.37
N LEU A 277 9.80 0.26 -13.04
CA LEU A 277 10.12 -1.04 -12.49
C LEU A 277 11.24 -0.89 -11.45
N ASP A 278 10.92 -1.15 -10.19
CA ASP A 278 11.88 -1.15 -9.09
C ASP A 278 12.21 -2.61 -8.75
N MET A 279 13.50 -2.93 -8.74
CA MET A 279 14.00 -4.28 -8.54
C MET A 279 15.08 -4.30 -7.45
N ASP A 280 15.17 -5.42 -6.72
CA ASP A 280 16.19 -5.63 -5.70
C ASP A 280 16.74 -7.06 -5.79
N CYS A 281 18.01 -7.26 -5.42
CA CYS A 281 18.68 -8.55 -5.53
C CYS A 281 18.15 -9.55 -4.49
N ALA A 282 17.44 -10.59 -4.93
CA ALA A 282 16.91 -11.63 -4.06
C ALA A 282 18.01 -12.38 -3.27
N TRP A 283 19.23 -12.39 -3.83
CA TRP A 283 20.42 -12.95 -3.22
C TRP A 283 21.20 -11.96 -2.32
N GLY A 284 20.81 -10.68 -2.31
CA GLY A 284 21.47 -9.64 -1.51
C GLY A 284 22.87 -9.23 -1.98
N LEU A 285 23.25 -9.55 -3.22
CA LEU A 285 24.61 -9.35 -3.73
C LEU A 285 24.77 -8.12 -4.62
N SER A 286 23.77 -7.78 -5.43
CA SER A 286 23.88 -6.75 -6.48
C SER A 286 23.02 -5.50 -6.24
N GLY A 287 22.42 -5.37 -5.05
CA GLY A 287 21.60 -4.23 -4.63
C GLY A 287 20.37 -3.93 -5.50
N ARG A 288 19.87 -2.69 -5.38
CA ARG A 288 18.64 -2.19 -6.02
C ARG A 288 18.88 -1.62 -7.42
N GLN A 289 17.82 -1.54 -8.21
CA GLN A 289 17.78 -0.87 -9.51
C GLN A 289 16.38 -0.33 -9.77
N MET A 290 16.28 0.87 -10.31
CA MET A 290 15.02 1.52 -10.65
C MET A 290 15.08 1.91 -12.13
N LEU A 291 14.09 1.44 -12.90
CA LEU A 291 13.97 1.71 -14.32
C LEU A 291 12.74 2.56 -14.59
N ARG A 292 12.86 3.52 -15.51
CA ARG A 292 11.77 4.42 -15.93
C ARG A 292 11.69 4.44 -17.45
N ALA A 293 10.60 3.93 -18.01
CA ALA A 293 10.31 3.91 -19.44
C ALA A 293 8.84 3.57 -19.65
N ASP A 294 8.31 3.74 -20.87
CA ASP A 294 6.92 3.37 -21.18
C ASP A 294 6.67 1.86 -21.08
N THR A 295 7.67 1.03 -21.33
CA THR A 295 7.63 -0.42 -21.11
C THR A 295 8.98 -0.89 -20.53
N PRO A 296 9.22 -0.67 -19.22
CA PRO A 296 10.54 -0.87 -18.61
C PRO A 296 11.00 -2.34 -18.66
N THR A 297 10.05 -3.28 -18.72
CA THR A 297 10.32 -4.71 -18.85
C THR A 297 10.97 -5.11 -20.17
N ARG A 298 10.81 -4.32 -21.24
CA ARG A 298 11.43 -4.60 -22.55
C ARG A 298 12.85 -4.08 -22.69
N LEU A 299 13.37 -3.35 -21.69
CA LEU A 299 14.73 -2.85 -21.73
C LEU A 299 15.73 -3.98 -21.49
N ALA A 300 16.85 -3.97 -22.21
CA ALA A 300 17.92 -4.97 -22.05
C ALA A 300 18.43 -5.02 -20.60
N GLU A 301 18.58 -3.86 -19.96
CA GLU A 301 18.98 -3.73 -18.55
C GLU A 301 18.01 -4.36 -17.54
N ALA A 302 16.72 -4.47 -17.88
CA ALA A 302 15.73 -5.16 -17.06
C ALA A 302 15.90 -6.68 -17.15
N GLY A 303 16.17 -7.21 -18.35
CA GLY A 303 16.51 -8.61 -18.55
C GLY A 303 17.80 -8.99 -17.86
N GLU A 304 18.85 -8.19 -18.00
CA GLU A 304 20.13 -8.39 -17.30
C GLU A 304 19.97 -8.31 -15.77
N ALA A 305 19.10 -7.43 -15.26
CA ALA A 305 18.77 -7.38 -13.84
C ALA A 305 18.10 -8.68 -13.35
N LEU A 306 17.12 -9.20 -14.09
CA LEU A 306 16.48 -10.50 -13.78
C LEU A 306 17.51 -11.63 -13.76
N LYS A 307 18.38 -11.73 -14.78
CA LYS A 307 19.44 -12.76 -14.86
C LYS A 307 20.39 -12.72 -13.66
N LYS A 308 20.69 -11.52 -13.15
CA LYS A 308 21.51 -11.30 -11.94
C LYS A 308 20.75 -11.59 -10.63
N GLY A 309 19.52 -12.09 -10.71
CA GLY A 309 18.69 -12.46 -9.57
C GLY A 309 18.02 -11.28 -8.88
N LYS A 310 17.84 -10.14 -9.57
CA LYS A 310 17.00 -9.05 -9.06
C LYS A 310 15.53 -9.35 -9.34
N TRP A 311 14.67 -9.19 -8.36
CA TRP A 311 13.22 -9.39 -8.49
C TRP A 311 12.49 -8.05 -8.47
N PRO A 312 11.39 -7.90 -9.22
CA PRO A 312 10.51 -6.75 -9.10
C PRO A 312 9.94 -6.66 -7.68
N ARG A 313 10.02 -5.46 -7.10
CA ARG A 313 9.46 -5.10 -5.79
C ARG A 313 8.29 -4.14 -5.93
N LYS A 314 8.34 -3.31 -6.97
CA LYS A 314 7.30 -2.34 -7.31
C LYS A 314 7.28 -2.18 -8.83
N ALA A 315 6.09 -2.18 -9.42
CA ALA A 315 5.93 -2.06 -10.86
C ALA A 315 4.77 -1.13 -11.19
N GLY A 316 4.95 -0.30 -12.22
CA GLY A 316 3.81 0.35 -12.88
C GLY A 316 3.14 -0.68 -13.80
N LEU A 317 1.83 -0.79 -13.66
CA LEU A 317 0.99 -1.77 -14.33
C LEU A 317 -0.15 -1.05 -15.08
N LEU A 318 -0.47 -1.58 -16.24
CA LEU A 318 -1.72 -1.32 -16.96
C LEU A 318 -2.53 -2.62 -16.91
N VAL A 319 -3.74 -2.60 -16.37
CA VAL A 319 -4.59 -3.79 -16.31
C VAL A 319 -5.94 -3.52 -16.94
N SER A 320 -6.57 -4.55 -17.50
CA SER A 320 -7.91 -4.46 -18.06
C SER A 320 -8.70 -5.74 -17.80
N ASP A 321 -10.01 -5.58 -17.64
CA ASP A 321 -10.99 -6.67 -17.58
C ASP A 321 -11.78 -6.83 -18.90
N GLY A 322 -11.34 -6.15 -19.97
CA GLY A 322 -12.00 -6.12 -21.28
C GLY A 322 -13.00 -4.99 -21.47
N ALA A 323 -13.55 -4.43 -20.38
CA ALA A 323 -14.46 -3.28 -20.44
C ALA A 323 -13.79 -1.98 -19.99
N SER A 324 -13.00 -2.07 -18.93
CA SER A 324 -12.30 -0.97 -18.29
C SER A 324 -10.79 -1.23 -18.25
N HIS A 325 -10.01 -0.17 -18.07
CA HIS A 325 -8.57 -0.28 -17.87
C HIS A 325 -8.07 0.68 -16.78
N TRP A 326 -7.10 0.22 -16.00
CA TRP A 326 -6.49 0.99 -14.92
C TRP A 326 -4.98 1.06 -15.15
N GLU A 327 -4.41 2.24 -14.91
CA GLU A 327 -2.95 2.42 -14.86
C GLU A 327 -2.57 2.78 -13.42
N PHE A 328 -1.67 2.02 -12.79
CA PHE A 328 -1.30 2.23 -11.39
C PHE A 328 0.08 1.69 -11.08
N THR A 329 0.61 2.02 -9.92
CA THR A 329 1.84 1.42 -9.41
C THR A 329 1.52 0.47 -8.27
N PHE A 330 1.89 -0.80 -8.43
CA PHE A 330 1.70 -1.86 -7.45
C PHE A 330 2.97 -2.09 -6.63
N ALA A 331 2.85 -2.08 -5.31
CA ALA A 331 3.93 -2.50 -4.40
C ALA A 331 3.67 -3.94 -3.96
N ALA A 332 4.62 -4.81 -4.27
CA ALA A 332 4.48 -6.26 -4.25
C ALA A 332 4.12 -6.81 -2.86
N GLU A 333 4.95 -6.56 -1.86
CA GLU A 333 4.79 -7.11 -0.50
C GLU A 333 3.54 -6.57 0.18
N GLN A 334 3.32 -5.25 0.12
CA GLN A 334 2.18 -4.61 0.78
C GLN A 334 0.86 -4.84 0.03
N ALA A 335 0.89 -5.47 -1.15
CA ALA A 335 -0.23 -5.63 -2.07
C ALA A 335 -1.06 -4.33 -2.23
N SER A 336 -0.36 -3.20 -2.32
CA SER A 336 -0.94 -1.85 -2.31
C SER A 336 -0.84 -1.19 -3.67
N ALA A 337 -1.80 -0.31 -3.97
CA ALA A 337 -1.89 0.40 -5.22
C ALA A 337 -1.67 1.90 -4.98
N SER A 338 -0.85 2.52 -5.83
CA SER A 338 -0.57 3.95 -5.76
C SER A 338 -0.67 4.60 -7.12
N SER A 339 -1.02 5.89 -7.15
CA SER A 339 -1.12 6.69 -8.39
C SER A 339 -2.08 6.11 -9.43
N VAL A 340 -3.12 5.41 -8.97
CA VAL A 340 -4.15 4.77 -9.79
C VAL A 340 -4.88 5.83 -10.61
N ARG A 341 -4.75 5.75 -11.92
CA ARG A 341 -5.65 6.38 -12.88
C ARG A 341 -6.82 5.44 -13.08
N LEU A 342 -8.00 5.87 -12.60
CA LEU A 342 -9.26 5.18 -12.84
C LEU A 342 -9.69 5.38 -14.31
N PRO A 343 -10.49 4.44 -14.86
CA PRO A 343 -11.23 4.67 -16.10
C PRO A 343 -11.97 6.01 -16.12
N GLU A 344 -12.16 6.55 -17.32
CA GLU A 344 -13.00 7.73 -17.52
C GLU A 344 -14.46 7.37 -17.23
N ILE A 345 -15.18 8.32 -16.64
CA ILE A 345 -16.59 8.18 -16.26
C ILE A 345 -17.33 9.19 -17.13
N ASP A 346 -17.97 8.68 -18.18
CA ASP A 346 -18.73 9.48 -19.13
C ASP A 346 -20.21 9.53 -18.73
N ASP A 347 -20.92 10.57 -19.18
CA ASP A 347 -22.38 10.69 -19.11
C ASP A 347 -23.02 10.62 -17.70
N VAL A 348 -22.31 11.10 -16.67
CA VAL A 348 -22.84 11.23 -15.30
C VAL A 348 -22.70 12.67 -14.80
N ASP A 349 -23.82 13.39 -14.75
CA ASP A 349 -23.85 14.81 -14.34
C ASP A 349 -23.93 15.01 -12.81
N ASP A 350 -24.51 14.05 -12.09
CA ASP A 350 -24.65 14.15 -10.63
C ASP A 350 -23.30 13.91 -9.93
N PRO A 351 -22.74 14.91 -9.20
CA PRO A 351 -21.44 14.77 -8.56
C PRO A 351 -21.36 13.58 -7.59
N ARG A 352 -22.47 13.26 -6.92
CA ARG A 352 -22.52 12.13 -5.98
C ARG A 352 -22.45 10.79 -6.70
N ALA A 353 -23.18 10.65 -7.80
CA ALA A 353 -23.10 9.48 -8.67
C ALA A 353 -21.69 9.28 -9.25
N VAL A 354 -21.00 10.36 -9.65
CA VAL A 354 -19.58 10.28 -10.09
C VAL A 354 -18.70 9.72 -8.97
N VAL A 355 -18.85 10.19 -7.73
CA VAL A 355 -18.09 9.68 -6.58
C VAL A 355 -18.38 8.20 -6.31
N ASN A 356 -19.65 7.78 -6.34
CA ASN A 356 -20.01 6.37 -6.21
C ASN A 356 -19.38 5.50 -7.31
N HIS A 357 -19.41 5.96 -8.55
CA HIS A 357 -18.81 5.24 -9.67
C HIS A 357 -17.29 5.12 -9.51
N ARG A 358 -16.60 6.17 -9.02
CA ARG A 358 -15.17 6.09 -8.68
C ARG A 358 -14.87 5.05 -7.59
N PHE A 359 -15.75 4.89 -6.60
CA PHE A 359 -15.59 3.87 -5.57
C PHE A 359 -15.77 2.47 -6.16
N ALA A 360 -16.77 2.26 -7.02
CA ALA A 360 -16.93 1.01 -7.75
C ALA A 360 -15.66 0.68 -8.53
N LEU A 361 -15.15 1.59 -9.37
CA LEU A 361 -13.92 1.40 -10.14
C LEU A 361 -12.67 1.13 -9.28
N THR A 362 -12.59 1.75 -8.10
CA THR A 362 -11.49 1.50 -7.14
C THR A 362 -11.57 0.08 -6.58
N LEU A 363 -12.77 -0.35 -6.20
CA LEU A 363 -13.02 -1.67 -5.63
C LEU A 363 -12.93 -2.77 -6.69
N ASP A 364 -13.25 -2.47 -7.95
CA ASP A 364 -13.11 -3.39 -9.09
C ASP A 364 -11.65 -3.63 -9.43
N LEU A 365 -10.79 -2.60 -9.37
CA LEU A 365 -9.34 -2.78 -9.46
C LEU A 365 -8.83 -3.71 -8.36
N ALA A 366 -9.22 -3.48 -7.11
CA ALA A 366 -8.83 -4.36 -6.00
C ALA A 366 -9.31 -5.81 -6.23
N ALA A 367 -10.54 -5.99 -6.72
CA ALA A 367 -11.09 -7.30 -7.04
C ALA A 367 -10.36 -7.98 -8.21
N TRP A 368 -9.94 -7.23 -9.23
CA TRP A 368 -9.14 -7.73 -10.35
C TRP A 368 -7.78 -8.24 -9.85
N VAL A 369 -7.08 -7.44 -9.03
CA VAL A 369 -5.79 -7.84 -8.43
C VAL A 369 -5.96 -9.10 -7.59
N ASP A 370 -7.01 -9.20 -6.78
CA ASP A 370 -7.29 -10.40 -5.97
C ASP A 370 -7.54 -11.65 -6.81
N ARG A 371 -8.24 -11.53 -7.95
CA ARG A 371 -8.50 -12.67 -8.84
C ARG A 371 -7.24 -13.12 -9.56
N ALA A 372 -6.44 -12.18 -10.07
CA ALA A 372 -5.15 -12.48 -10.69
C ALA A 372 -4.19 -13.11 -9.67
N TYR A 373 -4.17 -12.59 -8.44
CA TYR A 373 -3.36 -13.11 -7.36
C TYR A 373 -3.82 -14.50 -6.90
N ALA A 374 -5.13 -14.74 -6.77
CA ALA A 374 -5.67 -16.06 -6.46
C ALA A 374 -5.24 -17.11 -7.51
N THR A 375 -5.34 -16.77 -8.79
CA THR A 375 -4.91 -17.63 -9.90
C THR A 375 -3.41 -17.96 -9.80
N PHE A 376 -2.59 -16.97 -9.49
CA PHE A 376 -1.17 -17.18 -9.23
C PHE A 376 -0.95 -18.09 -8.02
N ILE A 377 -1.62 -17.86 -6.89
CA ILE A 377 -1.48 -18.66 -5.67
C ILE A 377 -1.88 -20.12 -5.91
N GLU A 378 -2.96 -20.38 -6.67
CA GLU A 378 -3.36 -21.73 -7.07
C GLU A 378 -2.25 -22.42 -7.90
N GLU A 379 -1.71 -21.74 -8.93
CA GLU A 379 -0.59 -22.29 -9.73
C GLU A 379 0.66 -22.50 -8.86
N ARG A 380 0.92 -21.58 -7.93
CA ARG A 380 2.09 -21.51 -7.04
C ARG A 380 2.14 -22.60 -5.98
N LEU A 381 0.98 -22.99 -5.46
CA LEU A 381 0.86 -24.04 -4.46
C LEU A 381 0.56 -25.41 -5.08
N SER A 382 0.28 -25.46 -6.38
CA SER A 382 0.09 -26.72 -7.09
C SER A 382 1.37 -27.56 -7.17
N SER A 383 1.20 -28.87 -7.32
CA SER A 383 2.30 -29.80 -7.66
C SER A 383 3.00 -29.46 -8.99
N GLY A 384 2.34 -28.68 -9.86
CA GLY A 384 2.88 -28.19 -11.13
C GLY A 384 3.88 -27.04 -11.00
N TRP A 385 4.00 -26.40 -9.83
CA TRP A 385 4.84 -25.21 -9.65
C TRP A 385 6.31 -25.45 -10.04
N SER A 386 6.88 -26.61 -9.70
CA SER A 386 8.27 -26.95 -10.07
C SER A 386 8.50 -26.88 -11.58
N ARG A 387 7.54 -27.34 -12.39
CA ARG A 387 7.61 -27.26 -13.86
C ARG A 387 7.48 -25.81 -14.32
N LYS A 388 6.49 -25.07 -13.79
CA LYS A 388 6.29 -23.65 -14.11
C LYS A 388 7.53 -22.81 -13.80
N ARG A 389 8.14 -23.03 -12.64
CA ARG A 389 9.39 -22.38 -12.23
C ARG A 389 10.51 -22.65 -13.23
N THR A 390 10.65 -23.87 -13.74
CA THR A 390 11.64 -24.20 -14.79
C THR A 390 11.38 -23.41 -16.07
N THR A 391 10.12 -23.28 -16.50
CA THR A 391 9.77 -22.44 -17.66
C THR A 391 10.14 -20.96 -17.43
N ILE A 392 9.88 -20.42 -16.23
CA ILE A 392 10.26 -19.05 -15.88
C ILE A 392 11.79 -18.89 -15.90
N ARG A 393 12.55 -19.88 -15.40
CA ARG A 393 14.03 -19.87 -15.43
C ARG A 393 14.56 -19.81 -16.86
N GLN A 394 14.05 -20.66 -17.74
CA GLN A 394 14.44 -20.71 -19.15
C GLN A 394 14.12 -19.37 -19.86
N TRP A 395 12.95 -18.79 -19.57
CA TRP A 395 12.60 -17.47 -20.06
C TRP A 395 13.60 -16.41 -19.58
N ILE A 396 13.94 -16.35 -18.29
CA ILE A 396 14.94 -15.41 -17.73
C ILE A 396 16.30 -15.58 -18.43
N GLU A 397 16.76 -16.81 -18.63
CA GLU A 397 18.03 -17.11 -19.30
C GLU A 397 18.04 -16.66 -20.77
N SER A 398 16.89 -16.75 -21.45
CA SER A 398 16.74 -16.36 -22.86
C SER A 398 16.64 -14.85 -23.13
N ARG A 399 16.50 -14.04 -22.08
CA ARG A 399 16.27 -12.59 -22.19
C ARG A 399 17.43 -11.78 -22.75
#